data_AF-A0A3P7LWB6-F1
#
_entry.id   AF-A0A3P7LWB6-F1
#
_cell.length_a   1.000
_cell.length_b   1.000
_cell.length_c   1.000
_cell.angle_alpha   90.00
_cell.angle_beta   90.00
_cell.angle_gamma   90.00
#
_symmetry.space_group_name_H-M   'P 1'
#
loop_
_entity.id
_entity.type
_entity.pdbx_description
1 polymer ?
#
loop_
_entity_poly.entity_id
_entity_poly.type
_entity_poly.pdbx_seq_one_letter_code
_entity_poly.pdbx_strand_id
1 'polypeptide(L)'
;MKLNGLLLAPDASNFVVDALKNLEPSVKATTLKKFVDAVLERNLELDNISKAVCEEIFHEWKSESTNSQEFLFITDAFQVPRFKYCKYSRRFLPLQDFAEDARSLLPNSPAMKAFLYAHRYERVLRNPVFAASTKDSIAGTKANASGFKLQPIEFLLALGAREDNVVVLGALTQLKNGQWYLEDPTHLVKLDLSAATFHQGLFPEGTIVLAEGSYDDEVFKVTGIGLPPVEEPHLTRRYFSVPNPFGGSAVDGPAAAVDANMIRLLQTSQASSDMLVLLGETRLDMPGCIEHLETLFLGYSDFPPTAFVLCGNFIGPELAAYNSLTNKVSFLSLSKFAFLLVRVATPTVRRAA
;
A
#
# COMPACT_ATOMS: atom_id res chain seq x y z
N MET A 1 34.79 -26.61 -27.79
CA MET A 1 33.84 -25.67 -28.44
C MET A 1 34.40 -24.26 -28.27
N LYS A 2 34.47 -23.42 -29.31
CA LYS A 2 34.99 -22.04 -29.20
C LYS A 2 33.80 -21.09 -29.16
N LEU A 3 33.51 -20.50 -28.01
CA LEU A 3 32.34 -19.65 -27.78
C LEU A 3 32.80 -18.20 -27.64
N ASN A 4 32.62 -17.39 -28.69
CA ASN A 4 32.94 -15.95 -28.68
C ASN A 4 34.32 -15.59 -28.10
N GLY A 5 35.36 -16.40 -28.39
CA GLY A 5 36.73 -16.17 -27.92
C GLY A 5 37.09 -16.89 -26.61
N LEU A 6 36.11 -17.40 -25.86
CA LEU A 6 36.33 -18.19 -24.65
C LEU A 6 36.69 -19.65 -24.99
N LEU A 7 37.74 -20.19 -24.33
CA LEU A 7 38.07 -21.61 -24.40
C LEU A 7 37.51 -22.31 -23.15
N LEU A 8 36.64 -23.30 -23.38
CA LEU A 8 36.22 -24.21 -22.31
C LEU A 8 37.17 -25.39 -22.24
N ALA A 9 37.48 -25.83 -21.02
CA ALA A 9 38.13 -27.09 -20.79
C ALA A 9 37.29 -28.25 -21.40
N PRO A 10 37.92 -29.36 -21.85
CA PRO A 10 37.20 -30.44 -22.53
C PRO A 10 36.05 -31.06 -21.72
N ASP A 11 36.25 -31.18 -20.40
CA ASP A 11 35.26 -31.65 -19.44
C ASP A 11 34.12 -30.65 -19.20
N ALA A 12 34.42 -29.35 -19.18
CA ALA A 12 33.44 -28.27 -19.12
C ALA A 12 32.58 -28.21 -20.38
N SER A 13 33.19 -28.37 -21.56
CA SER A 13 32.49 -28.38 -22.84
C SER A 13 31.49 -29.55 -22.93
N ASN A 14 31.87 -30.73 -22.43
CA ASN A 14 30.97 -31.89 -22.41
C ASN A 14 29.80 -31.66 -21.45
N PHE A 15 30.06 -31.09 -20.27
CA PHE A 15 29.02 -30.77 -19.30
C PHE A 15 27.96 -29.79 -19.85
N VAL A 16 28.40 -28.70 -20.49
CA VAL A 16 27.48 -27.69 -21.07
C VAL A 16 26.65 -28.28 -22.21
N VAL A 17 27.25 -29.12 -23.07
CA VAL A 17 26.53 -29.79 -24.16
C VAL A 17 25.47 -30.76 -23.62
N ASP A 18 25.81 -31.55 -22.59
CA ASP A 18 24.86 -32.46 -21.95
C ASP A 18 23.72 -31.69 -21.25
N ALA A 19 24.02 -30.57 -20.58
CA ALA A 19 23.02 -29.72 -19.92
C ALA A 19 22.01 -29.11 -20.91
N LEU A 20 22.44 -28.83 -22.15
CA LEU A 20 21.59 -28.21 -23.18
C LEU A 20 20.93 -29.22 -24.12
N LYS A 21 21.28 -30.51 -24.05
CA LYS A 21 20.91 -31.54 -25.04
C LYS A 21 19.41 -31.62 -25.32
N ASN A 22 18.58 -31.49 -24.27
CA ASN A 22 17.13 -31.68 -24.31
C ASN A 22 16.32 -30.41 -24.62
N LEU A 23 16.97 -29.27 -24.85
CA LEU A 23 16.28 -28.00 -25.14
C LEU A 23 15.95 -27.85 -26.63
N GLU A 24 14.91 -27.09 -26.96
CA GLU A 24 14.59 -26.74 -28.35
C GLU A 24 15.66 -25.82 -28.98
N PRO A 25 15.85 -25.83 -30.33
CA PRO A 25 16.92 -25.09 -30.99
C PRO A 25 16.92 -23.57 -30.71
N SER A 26 15.73 -22.96 -30.65
CA SER A 26 15.56 -21.53 -30.32
C SER A 26 15.99 -21.23 -28.88
N VAL A 27 15.54 -22.05 -27.93
CA VAL A 27 15.85 -21.94 -26.50
C VAL A 27 17.34 -22.20 -26.25
N LYS A 28 17.94 -23.18 -26.95
CA LYS A 28 19.38 -23.47 -26.90
C LYS A 28 20.21 -22.23 -27.19
N ALA A 29 19.91 -21.51 -28.27
CA ALA A 29 20.65 -20.31 -28.65
C ALA A 29 20.55 -19.19 -27.60
N THR A 30 19.35 -18.96 -27.06
CA THR A 30 19.12 -17.96 -26.00
C THR A 30 19.83 -18.33 -24.70
N THR A 31 19.74 -19.59 -24.26
CA THR A 31 20.40 -20.08 -23.05
C THR A 31 21.92 -20.04 -23.19
N LEU A 32 22.45 -20.34 -24.38
CA LEU A 32 23.88 -20.24 -24.66
C LEU A 32 24.37 -18.78 -24.57
N LYS A 33 23.58 -17.82 -25.07
CA LYS A 33 23.90 -16.39 -24.96
C LYS A 33 23.92 -15.94 -23.49
N LYS A 34 22.88 -16.29 -22.72
CA LYS A 34 22.84 -16.03 -21.27
C LYS A 34 24.01 -16.65 -20.51
N PHE A 35 24.44 -17.84 -20.93
CA PHE A 35 25.58 -18.52 -20.32
C PHE A 35 26.87 -17.74 -20.56
N VAL A 36 27.09 -17.28 -21.79
CA VAL A 36 28.26 -16.46 -22.13
C VAL A 36 28.25 -15.15 -21.36
N ASP A 37 27.12 -14.47 -21.26
CA ASP A 37 26.99 -13.22 -20.50
C ASP A 37 27.34 -13.43 -19.00
N ALA A 38 26.83 -14.51 -18.40
CA ALA A 38 27.10 -14.87 -17.00
C ALA A 38 28.56 -15.26 -16.72
N VAL A 39 29.27 -15.79 -17.71
CA VAL A 39 30.71 -16.07 -17.63
C VAL A 39 31.51 -14.76 -17.68
N LEU A 40 31.13 -13.83 -18.56
CA LEU A 40 31.81 -12.54 -18.73
C LEU A 40 31.65 -11.65 -17.50
N GLU A 41 30.48 -11.65 -16.85
CA GLU A 41 30.21 -10.90 -15.61
C GLU A 41 31.08 -11.34 -14.43
N ARG A 42 31.55 -12.60 -14.42
CA ARG A 42 32.41 -13.15 -13.35
C ARG A 42 33.87 -12.69 -13.44
N ASN A 43 34.22 -11.91 -14.46
CA ASN A 43 35.52 -11.24 -14.62
C ASN A 43 36.73 -12.20 -14.43
N LEU A 44 36.65 -13.37 -15.06
CA LEU A 44 37.67 -14.41 -14.97
C LEU A 44 38.86 -14.01 -15.86
N GLU A 45 40.01 -13.72 -15.25
CA GLU A 45 41.28 -13.42 -15.96
C GLU A 45 41.89 -14.62 -16.72
N LEU A 46 41.17 -15.74 -16.82
CA LEU A 46 41.69 -17.00 -17.34
C LEU A 46 40.99 -17.38 -18.64
N ASP A 47 41.78 -17.52 -19.71
CA ASP A 47 41.35 -18.00 -21.03
C ASP A 47 40.70 -19.40 -21.01
N ASN A 48 40.80 -20.14 -19.89
CA ASN A 48 40.32 -21.52 -19.76
C ASN A 48 39.26 -21.66 -18.66
N ILE A 49 38.00 -21.82 -19.06
CA ILE A 49 36.86 -21.99 -18.16
C ILE A 49 36.80 -23.45 -17.67
N SER A 50 36.89 -23.64 -16.35
CA SER A 50 36.82 -24.95 -15.72
C SER A 50 35.38 -25.45 -15.58
N LYS A 51 35.24 -26.78 -15.42
CA LYS A 51 33.93 -27.42 -15.21
C LYS A 51 33.21 -26.91 -13.96
N ALA A 52 33.94 -26.59 -12.89
CA ALA A 52 33.38 -26.08 -11.64
C ALA A 52 32.62 -24.75 -11.84
N VAL A 53 33.18 -23.83 -12.62
CA VAL A 53 32.52 -22.55 -12.95
C VAL A 53 31.23 -22.77 -13.74
N CYS A 54 31.24 -23.73 -14.68
CA CYS A 54 30.03 -24.08 -15.41
C CYS A 54 28.98 -24.71 -14.47
N GLU A 55 29.38 -25.61 -13.59
CA GLU A 55 28.49 -26.23 -12.60
C GLU A 55 27.88 -25.18 -11.65
N GLU A 56 28.66 -24.21 -11.18
CA GLU A 56 28.18 -23.09 -10.36
C GLU A 56 27.14 -22.25 -11.10
N ILE A 57 27.39 -21.85 -12.35
CA ILE A 57 26.43 -21.08 -13.18
C ILE A 57 25.11 -21.85 -13.33
N PHE A 58 25.19 -23.13 -13.70
CA PHE A 58 23.99 -23.93 -13.89
C PHE A 58 23.30 -24.28 -12.56
N HIS A 59 24.04 -24.39 -11.46
CA HIS A 59 23.48 -24.57 -10.12
C HIS A 59 22.78 -23.30 -9.63
N GLU A 60 23.36 -22.12 -9.86
CA GLU A 60 22.71 -20.83 -9.60
C GLU A 60 21.41 -20.71 -10.39
N TRP A 61 21.41 -21.00 -11.69
CA TRP A 61 20.17 -20.95 -12.51
C TRP A 61 19.13 -21.97 -12.06
N LYS A 62 19.56 -23.17 -11.65
CA LYS A 62 18.66 -24.15 -11.05
C LYS A 62 18.12 -23.64 -9.72
N SER A 63 18.95 -23.02 -8.89
CA SER A 63 18.55 -22.42 -7.61
C SER A 63 17.60 -21.24 -7.81
N GLU A 64 17.81 -20.44 -8.86
CA GLU A 64 16.99 -19.28 -9.26
C GLU A 64 15.61 -19.74 -9.78
N SER A 65 15.55 -20.90 -10.43
CA SER A 65 14.27 -21.53 -10.85
C SER A 65 13.56 -22.30 -9.74
N THR A 66 14.27 -22.77 -8.69
CA THR A 66 13.65 -23.34 -7.48
C THR A 66 13.32 -22.31 -6.40
N ASN A 67 13.95 -21.13 -6.40
CA ASN A 67 13.55 -20.02 -5.54
C ASN A 67 12.27 -19.43 -6.13
N SER A 68 11.13 -19.99 -5.70
CA SER A 68 9.83 -19.35 -5.81
C SER A 68 9.90 -18.03 -5.02
N GLN A 69 10.45 -16.97 -5.60
CA GLN A 69 10.44 -15.67 -4.96
C GLN A 69 8.98 -15.26 -4.81
N GLU A 70 8.50 -15.24 -3.57
CA GLU A 70 7.17 -14.72 -3.24
C GLU A 70 7.13 -13.25 -3.65
N PHE A 71 6.24 -12.92 -4.59
CA PHE A 71 6.11 -11.57 -5.13
C PHE A 71 4.75 -10.93 -4.85
N LEU A 72 3.77 -11.71 -4.38
CA LEU A 72 2.45 -11.22 -3.97
C LEU A 72 2.20 -11.58 -2.51
N PHE A 73 2.02 -10.54 -1.67
CA PHE A 73 1.75 -10.69 -0.25
C PHE A 73 0.33 -10.23 0.08
N ILE A 74 -0.45 -11.10 0.73
CA ILE A 74 -1.76 -10.76 1.28
C ILE A 74 -1.56 -10.49 2.77
N THR A 75 -1.75 -9.23 3.18
CA THR A 75 -1.59 -8.83 4.58
C THR A 75 -2.96 -8.75 5.25
N ASP A 76 -3.17 -9.57 6.28
CA ASP A 76 -4.36 -9.47 7.13
C ASP A 76 -4.38 -8.11 7.86
N ALA A 77 -5.52 -7.44 7.87
CA ALA A 77 -5.74 -6.18 8.58
C ALA A 77 -5.38 -6.26 10.08
N PHE A 78 -5.53 -7.43 10.71
CA PHE A 78 -5.16 -7.66 12.12
C PHE A 78 -3.65 -7.85 12.32
N GLN A 79 -2.90 -8.11 11.25
CA GLN A 79 -1.45 -8.30 11.26
C GLN A 79 -0.68 -7.05 10.80
N VAL A 80 -1.37 -6.02 10.30
CA VAL A 80 -0.74 -4.76 9.88
C VAL A 80 0.03 -4.15 11.07
N PRO A 81 1.34 -3.90 10.93
CA PRO A 81 2.13 -3.29 12.00
C PRO A 81 1.59 -1.93 12.41
N ARG A 82 1.54 -1.67 13.72
CA ARG A 82 0.97 -0.44 14.29
C ARG A 82 2.07 0.48 14.76
N PHE A 83 1.86 1.78 14.56
CA PHE A 83 2.83 2.81 14.95
C PHE A 83 2.15 3.96 15.65
N LYS A 84 2.91 4.61 16.53
CA LYS A 84 2.57 5.87 17.17
C LYS A 84 3.61 6.92 16.83
N TYR A 85 3.17 8.12 16.48
CA TYR A 85 4.07 9.24 16.33
C TYR A 85 4.64 9.68 17.69
N CYS A 86 5.96 9.80 17.78
CA CYS A 86 6.63 10.35 18.94
C CYS A 86 7.14 11.76 18.62
N LYS A 87 6.58 12.77 19.32
CA LYS A 87 6.93 14.19 19.12
C LYS A 87 8.41 14.48 19.39
N TYR A 88 9.02 13.79 20.37
CA TYR A 88 10.42 13.97 20.74
C TYR A 88 11.38 13.48 19.66
N SER A 89 11.22 12.24 19.21
CA SER A 89 12.06 11.67 18.14
C SER A 89 11.64 12.13 16.74
N ARG A 90 10.46 12.75 16.63
CA ARG A 90 9.79 13.12 15.37
C ARG A 90 9.63 11.94 14.42
N ARG A 91 9.47 10.73 14.96
CA ARG A 91 9.33 9.48 14.20
C ARG A 91 8.13 8.68 14.65
N PHE A 92 7.58 7.89 13.73
CA PHE A 92 6.65 6.81 14.03
C PHE A 92 7.42 5.64 14.61
N LEU A 93 7.12 5.29 15.85
CA LEU A 93 7.69 4.15 16.57
C LEU A 93 6.67 3.01 16.61
N PRO A 94 7.11 1.74 16.54
CA PRO A 94 6.21 0.60 16.72
C PRO A 94 5.43 0.76 18.01
N LEU A 95 4.11 0.60 17.91
CA LEU A 95 3.26 0.55 19.10
C LEU A 95 3.52 -0.81 19.74
N GLN A 96 4.20 -0.83 20.87
CA GLN A 96 4.50 -2.06 21.58
C GLN A 96 3.21 -2.67 22.13
N ASP A 97 3.00 -3.96 21.90
CA ASP A 97 1.77 -4.70 22.24
C ASP A 97 1.60 -5.02 23.73
N PHE A 98 2.38 -4.38 24.61
CA PHE A 98 2.36 -4.67 26.05
C PHE A 98 1.05 -4.27 26.75
N ALA A 99 0.14 -3.57 26.07
CA ALA A 99 -1.21 -3.33 26.54
C ALA A 99 -2.17 -4.20 25.72
N GLU A 100 -2.75 -5.25 26.33
CA GLU A 100 -3.76 -6.13 25.70
C GLU A 100 -4.91 -5.32 25.05
N ASP A 101 -5.21 -4.15 25.62
CA ASP A 101 -6.21 -3.19 25.12
C ASP A 101 -5.90 -2.65 23.71
N ALA A 102 -4.63 -2.57 23.29
CA ALA A 102 -4.27 -1.94 22.03
C ALA A 102 -4.83 -2.71 20.83
N ARG A 103 -4.86 -4.05 20.88
CA ARG A 103 -5.37 -4.92 19.80
C ARG A 103 -6.80 -5.42 20.05
N SER A 104 -7.43 -5.01 21.16
CA SER A 104 -8.79 -5.41 21.48
C SER A 104 -9.81 -4.74 20.55
N LEU A 105 -10.81 -5.50 20.11
CA LEU A 105 -12.01 -4.95 19.48
C LEU A 105 -12.84 -4.12 20.46
N LEU A 106 -12.76 -4.46 21.75
CA LEU A 106 -13.44 -3.81 22.87
C LEU A 106 -12.39 -3.36 23.88
N PRO A 107 -11.67 -2.25 23.63
CA PRO A 107 -10.67 -1.76 24.56
C PRO A 107 -11.33 -1.35 25.87
N ASN A 108 -10.74 -1.75 27.01
CA ASN A 108 -11.27 -1.39 28.32
C ASN A 108 -11.06 0.09 28.65
N SER A 109 -9.98 0.68 28.13
CA SER A 109 -9.65 2.08 28.36
C SER A 109 -10.31 3.04 27.34
N PRO A 110 -11.00 4.10 27.80
CA PRO A 110 -11.51 5.15 26.91
C PRO A 110 -10.38 5.93 26.21
N ALA A 111 -9.14 5.84 26.71
CA ALA A 111 -7.98 6.47 26.11
C ALA A 111 -7.69 5.95 24.69
N MET A 112 -8.12 4.73 24.34
CA MET A 112 -7.95 4.20 22.98
C MET A 112 -8.82 4.93 21.95
N LYS A 113 -10.03 5.33 22.34
CA LYS A 113 -10.88 6.15 21.48
C LYS A 113 -10.30 7.56 21.32
N ALA A 114 -9.83 8.19 22.40
CA ALA A 114 -9.18 9.50 22.34
C ALA A 114 -7.89 9.46 21.50
N PHE A 115 -7.08 8.42 21.67
CA PHE A 115 -5.86 8.18 20.90
C PHE A 115 -6.14 8.13 19.39
N LEU A 116 -7.25 7.51 18.94
CA LEU A 116 -7.60 7.47 17.52
C LEU A 116 -7.68 8.86 16.89
N TYR A 117 -8.39 9.79 17.53
CA TYR A 117 -8.58 11.15 17.01
C TYR A 117 -7.30 11.97 17.11
N ALA A 118 -6.62 11.94 18.27
CA ALA A 118 -5.34 12.62 18.47
C ALA A 118 -4.27 12.12 17.47
N HIS A 119 -4.21 10.82 17.22
CA HIS A 119 -3.25 10.23 16.30
C HIS A 119 -3.53 10.62 14.84
N ARG A 120 -4.79 10.73 14.42
CA ARG A 120 -5.15 11.25 13.08
C ARG A 120 -4.69 12.69 12.92
N TYR A 121 -4.94 13.52 13.93
CA TYR A 121 -4.51 14.92 13.94
C TYR A 121 -2.99 15.07 13.86
N GLU A 122 -2.24 14.37 14.71
CA GLU A 122 -0.78 14.43 14.77
C GLU A 122 -0.11 13.98 13.47
N ARG A 123 -0.70 12.99 12.77
CA ARG A 123 -0.20 12.52 11.47
C ARG A 123 -0.23 13.62 10.41
N VAL A 124 -1.26 14.46 10.42
CA VAL A 124 -1.42 15.60 9.50
C VAL A 124 -0.52 16.75 9.94
N LEU A 125 -0.55 17.13 11.22
CA LEU A 125 0.23 18.24 11.76
C LEU A 125 1.74 18.07 11.54
N ARG A 126 2.25 16.83 11.53
CA ARG A 126 3.66 16.53 11.25
C ARG A 126 4.13 17.02 9.87
N ASN A 127 3.23 17.16 8.88
CA ASN A 127 3.61 17.45 7.50
C ASN A 127 4.63 18.61 7.45
N PRO A 128 5.81 18.44 6.81
CA PRO A 128 6.87 19.45 6.79
C PRO A 128 6.43 20.84 6.29
N VAL A 129 5.39 20.91 5.46
CA VAL A 129 4.80 22.17 4.99
C VAL A 129 4.34 23.07 6.15
N PHE A 130 3.91 22.46 7.26
CA PHE A 130 3.52 23.19 8.47
C PHE A 130 4.70 23.53 9.38
N ALA A 131 5.80 22.78 9.29
CA ALA A 131 7.01 23.02 10.09
C ALA A 131 7.88 24.17 9.55
N ALA A 132 7.88 24.39 8.23
CA ALA A 132 8.69 25.42 7.57
C ALA A 132 8.44 26.84 8.12
N SER A 133 7.22 27.12 8.60
CA SER A 133 6.86 28.42 9.16
C SER A 133 7.57 28.76 10.49
N THR A 134 8.11 27.77 11.21
CA THR A 134 8.78 28.00 12.51
C THR A 134 10.28 28.29 12.42
N LYS A 135 10.93 28.05 11.28
CA LYS A 135 12.39 28.19 11.14
C LYS A 135 12.86 29.52 10.56
N ASP A 136 11.99 30.29 9.90
CA ASP A 136 12.38 31.54 9.22
C ASP A 136 12.27 32.79 10.11
N SER A 137 12.10 32.64 11.42
CA SER A 137 12.14 33.78 12.36
C SER A 137 13.55 34.18 12.80
N ILE A 138 14.59 33.45 12.37
CA ILE A 138 15.99 33.76 12.67
C ILE A 138 16.76 33.81 11.34
N ALA A 139 17.21 35.00 10.97
CA ALA A 139 18.02 35.33 9.78
C ALA A 139 17.27 35.64 8.46
N GLY A 140 16.70 36.85 8.37
CA GLY A 140 17.15 37.90 7.43
C GLY A 140 17.21 37.62 5.93
N THR A 141 16.68 36.51 5.42
CA THR A 141 16.70 36.18 3.99
C THR A 141 15.27 35.93 3.52
N LYS A 142 14.80 36.77 2.60
CA LYS A 142 13.53 36.62 1.88
C LYS A 142 13.62 35.41 0.95
N ALA A 143 13.50 34.20 1.51
CA ALA A 143 13.18 33.02 0.73
C ALA A 143 11.65 32.92 0.64
N ASN A 144 11.12 32.79 -0.57
CA ASN A 144 9.70 32.56 -0.85
C ASN A 144 9.27 31.16 -0.38
N ALA A 145 9.27 30.92 0.93
CA ALA A 145 8.71 29.72 1.52
C ALA A 145 7.25 30.02 1.92
N SER A 146 6.30 29.64 1.06
CA SER A 146 4.86 29.73 1.30
C SER A 146 4.42 28.70 2.37
N GLY A 147 4.93 28.83 3.60
CA GLY A 147 4.55 27.98 4.73
C GLY A 147 3.35 28.57 5.47
N PHE A 148 2.34 27.76 5.76
CA PHE A 148 1.20 28.17 6.58
C PHE A 148 1.62 28.24 8.06
N LYS A 149 1.44 29.40 8.71
CA LYS A 149 1.65 29.54 10.16
C LYS A 149 0.39 29.06 10.88
N LEU A 150 0.37 27.80 11.30
CA LEU A 150 -0.75 27.25 12.07
C LEU A 150 -0.78 27.83 13.49
N GLN A 151 -1.96 28.19 13.96
CA GLN A 151 -2.22 28.53 15.36
C GLN A 151 -3.05 27.41 16.02
N PRO A 152 -2.68 26.95 17.23
CA PRO A 152 -3.53 26.06 18.00
C PRO A 152 -4.79 26.80 18.47
N ILE A 153 -5.88 26.09 18.72
CA ILE A 153 -7.15 26.71 19.10
C ILE A 153 -7.05 27.37 20.48
N GLU A 154 -6.29 26.79 21.42
CA GLU A 154 -6.02 27.42 22.72
C GLU A 154 -5.43 28.83 22.59
N PHE A 155 -4.62 29.10 21.56
CA PHE A 155 -4.04 30.41 21.34
C PHE A 155 -5.13 31.43 21.04
N LEU A 156 -6.10 31.06 20.19
CA LEU A 156 -7.22 31.94 19.83
C LEU A 156 -8.07 32.27 21.05
N LEU A 157 -8.40 31.27 21.86
CA LEU A 157 -9.22 31.46 23.05
C LEU A 157 -8.50 32.25 24.15
N ALA A 158 -7.17 32.23 24.16
CA ALA A 158 -6.37 33.07 25.04
C ALA A 158 -6.26 34.53 24.56
N LEU A 159 -6.66 34.84 23.33
CA LEU A 159 -6.69 36.21 22.84
C LEU A 159 -7.83 36.98 23.50
N GLY A 160 -7.48 38.08 24.16
CA GLY A 160 -8.45 39.06 24.66
C GLY A 160 -8.88 40.09 23.59
N ALA A 161 -8.51 39.89 22.33
CA ALA A 161 -8.78 40.81 21.23
C ALA A 161 -8.95 40.05 19.92
N ARG A 162 -9.52 40.73 18.93
CA ARG A 162 -9.68 40.24 17.57
C ARG A 162 -8.33 39.97 16.91
N GLU A 163 -8.23 38.86 16.18
CA GLU A 163 -7.08 38.51 15.36
C GLU A 163 -7.54 38.14 13.94
N ASP A 164 -6.91 38.76 12.94
CA ASP A 164 -7.19 38.52 11.53
C ASP A 164 -6.11 37.61 10.90
N ASN A 165 -6.44 36.94 9.78
CA ASN A 165 -5.52 36.09 9.01
C ASN A 165 -4.96 34.90 9.80
N VAL A 166 -5.82 34.23 10.54
CA VAL A 166 -5.49 33.02 11.30
C VAL A 166 -5.74 31.80 10.44
N VAL A 167 -4.79 30.85 10.46
CA VAL A 167 -4.97 29.50 9.90
C VAL A 167 -4.93 28.48 11.03
N VAL A 168 -5.99 27.68 11.13
CA VAL A 168 -6.13 26.62 12.15
C VAL A 168 -6.23 25.28 11.46
N LEU A 169 -5.51 24.29 11.98
CA LEU A 169 -5.72 22.89 11.66
C LEU A 169 -6.64 22.29 12.73
N GLY A 170 -7.76 21.69 12.33
CA GLY A 170 -8.68 21.05 13.27
C GLY A 170 -9.67 20.11 12.59
N ALA A 171 -10.38 19.31 13.37
CA ALA A 171 -11.46 18.45 12.93
C ALA A 171 -12.79 19.20 12.94
N LEU A 172 -13.56 19.10 11.85
CA LEU A 172 -14.91 19.65 11.79
C LEU A 172 -15.85 18.80 12.66
N THR A 173 -16.49 19.41 13.65
CA THR A 173 -17.37 18.71 14.59
C THR A 173 -18.71 19.42 14.69
N GLN A 174 -19.82 18.67 14.71
CA GLN A 174 -21.16 19.21 14.90
C GLN A 174 -21.73 18.79 16.26
N LEU A 175 -21.56 19.64 17.28
CA LEU A 175 -22.04 19.32 18.64
C LEU A 175 -23.55 19.50 18.82
N LYS A 176 -24.14 20.43 18.07
CA LYS A 176 -25.58 20.71 18.07
C LYS A 176 -26.03 20.89 16.63
N ASN A 177 -27.30 20.58 16.35
CA ASN A 177 -27.84 20.69 15.00
C ASN A 177 -27.60 22.09 14.41
N GLY A 178 -26.92 22.14 13.26
CA GLY A 178 -26.59 23.38 12.56
C GLY A 178 -25.48 24.24 13.19
N GLN A 179 -24.88 23.82 14.31
CA GLN A 179 -23.76 24.54 14.94
C GLN A 179 -22.45 23.78 14.73
N TRP A 180 -21.58 24.39 13.94
CA TRP A 180 -20.28 23.83 13.61
C TRP A 180 -19.19 24.36 14.53
N TYR A 181 -18.25 23.47 14.84
CA TYR A 181 -17.08 23.75 15.64
C TYR A 181 -15.85 23.16 14.96
N LEU A 182 -14.70 23.70 15.32
CA LEU A 182 -13.41 23.17 14.97
C LEU A 182 -12.74 22.67 16.24
N GLU A 183 -12.22 21.45 16.21
CA GLU A 183 -11.60 20.79 17.36
C GLU A 183 -10.13 20.43 17.07
N ASP A 184 -9.24 20.74 17.99
CA ASP A 184 -7.86 20.26 18.00
C ASP A 184 -7.54 19.64 19.38
N PRO A 185 -6.35 19.07 19.61
CA PRO A 185 -6.01 18.49 20.91
C PRO A 185 -5.98 19.48 22.09
N THR A 186 -6.01 20.78 21.81
CA THR A 186 -5.90 21.85 22.81
C THR A 186 -7.28 22.34 23.24
N HIS A 187 -8.18 22.60 22.29
CA HIS A 187 -9.52 23.10 22.57
C HIS A 187 -10.47 22.95 21.38
N LEU A 188 -11.69 23.44 21.59
CA LEU A 188 -12.76 23.59 20.62
C LEU A 188 -13.11 25.07 20.43
N VAL A 189 -13.37 25.51 19.20
CA VAL A 189 -13.88 26.87 18.88
C VAL A 189 -15.10 26.80 17.97
N LYS A 190 -16.06 27.69 18.19
CA LYS A 190 -17.27 27.80 17.35
C LYS A 190 -16.92 28.40 15.99
N LEU A 191 -17.48 27.82 14.93
CA LEU A 191 -17.31 28.32 13.57
C LEU A 191 -18.51 29.16 13.13
N ASP A 192 -18.20 30.29 12.48
CA ASP A 192 -19.12 30.97 11.57
C ASP A 192 -18.69 30.67 10.13
N LEU A 193 -19.52 29.91 9.43
CA LEU A 193 -19.30 29.48 8.05
C LEU A 193 -20.08 30.31 7.03
N SER A 194 -20.75 31.38 7.45
CA SER A 194 -21.64 32.17 6.59
C SER A 194 -20.95 32.77 5.37
N ALA A 195 -19.66 33.09 5.48
CA ALA A 195 -18.83 33.66 4.41
C ALA A 195 -17.74 32.68 3.93
N ALA A 196 -17.78 31.41 4.33
CA ALA A 196 -16.71 30.47 4.06
C ALA A 196 -16.73 30.00 2.60
N THR A 197 -15.57 30.02 1.96
CA THR A 197 -15.34 29.39 0.65
C THR A 197 -14.67 28.04 0.84
N PHE A 198 -15.18 27.00 0.19
CA PHE A 198 -14.60 25.66 0.27
C PHE A 198 -13.75 25.40 -0.97
N HIS A 199 -12.50 25.00 -0.75
CA HIS A 199 -11.65 24.47 -1.81
C HIS A 199 -12.15 23.10 -2.28
N GLN A 200 -11.62 22.59 -3.38
CA GLN A 200 -12.02 21.30 -3.93
C GLN A 200 -11.78 20.17 -2.92
N GLY A 201 -12.83 19.42 -2.59
CA GLY A 201 -12.77 18.30 -1.64
C GLY A 201 -14.13 17.90 -1.09
N LEU A 202 -14.14 16.86 -0.26
CA LEU A 202 -15.29 16.46 0.54
C LEU A 202 -15.00 16.78 2.01
N PHE A 203 -15.95 17.43 2.68
CA PHE A 203 -15.82 17.93 4.05
C PHE A 203 -16.92 17.41 4.97
N PRO A 204 -17.05 16.07 5.16
CA PRO A 204 -17.97 15.52 6.15
C PRO A 204 -17.51 15.84 7.58
N GLU A 205 -18.40 15.64 8.55
CA GLU A 205 -18.07 15.68 9.97
C GLU A 205 -16.90 14.71 10.30
N GLY A 206 -16.00 15.15 11.18
CA GLY A 206 -14.79 14.44 11.57
C GLY A 206 -13.59 14.64 10.64
N THR A 207 -13.76 15.39 9.54
CA THR A 207 -12.65 15.67 8.60
C THR A 207 -11.68 16.67 9.22
N ILE A 208 -10.38 16.37 9.13
CA ILE A 208 -9.32 17.32 9.49
C ILE A 208 -9.13 18.29 8.34
N VAL A 209 -9.30 19.58 8.63
CA VAL A 209 -9.27 20.67 7.64
C VAL A 209 -8.31 21.77 8.07
N LEU A 210 -7.84 22.53 7.09
CA LEU A 210 -7.26 23.85 7.28
C LEU A 210 -8.39 24.87 7.15
N ALA A 211 -8.61 25.66 8.20
CA ALA A 211 -9.58 26.73 8.22
C ALA A 211 -8.85 28.08 8.34
N GLU A 212 -9.06 28.96 7.37
CA GLU A 212 -8.54 30.32 7.33
C GLU A 212 -9.65 31.30 7.70
N GLY A 213 -9.33 32.31 8.50
CA GLY A 213 -10.32 33.32 8.88
C GLY A 213 -9.82 34.34 9.89
N SER A 214 -10.78 34.92 10.61
CA SER A 214 -10.55 35.85 11.72
C SER A 214 -11.23 35.31 12.98
N TYR A 215 -10.61 35.53 14.13
CA TYR A 215 -11.17 35.18 15.42
C TYR A 215 -11.61 36.45 16.16
N ASP A 216 -12.85 36.47 16.63
CA ASP A 216 -13.48 37.63 17.25
C ASP A 216 -14.63 37.16 18.15
N ASP A 217 -14.68 37.65 19.39
CA ASP A 217 -15.72 37.32 20.39
C ASP A 217 -16.03 35.81 20.52
N GLU A 218 -15.00 34.97 20.75
CA GLU A 218 -15.14 33.51 20.91
C GLU A 218 -15.66 32.74 19.68
N VAL A 219 -15.76 33.41 18.54
CA VAL A 219 -16.21 32.84 17.27
C VAL A 219 -15.12 32.95 16.21
N PHE A 220 -14.80 31.84 15.57
CA PHE A 220 -13.91 31.81 14.43
C PHE A 220 -14.70 32.01 13.13
N LYS A 221 -14.59 33.20 12.54
CA LYS A 221 -15.23 33.61 11.29
C LYS A 221 -14.38 33.14 10.12
N VAL A 222 -14.84 32.07 9.45
CA VAL A 222 -14.07 31.35 8.44
C VAL A 222 -14.29 31.99 7.06
N THR A 223 -13.20 32.27 6.36
CA THR A 223 -13.20 32.76 4.97
C THR A 223 -12.86 31.66 3.98
N GLY A 224 -12.03 30.68 4.37
CA GLY A 224 -11.59 29.58 3.53
C GLY A 224 -11.47 28.25 4.29
N ILE A 225 -11.93 27.16 3.69
CA ILE A 225 -11.72 25.79 4.19
C ILE A 225 -11.07 24.95 3.10
N GLY A 226 -9.95 24.32 3.43
CA GLY A 226 -9.22 23.42 2.55
C GLY A 226 -8.82 22.12 3.23
N LEU A 227 -8.59 21.08 2.43
CA LEU A 227 -7.97 19.85 2.92
C LEU A 227 -6.46 20.10 3.15
N PRO A 228 -5.85 19.46 4.15
CA PRO A 228 -4.41 19.51 4.31
C PRO A 228 -3.69 18.94 3.07
N PRO A 229 -2.51 19.46 2.71
CA PRO A 229 -1.78 19.00 1.54
C PRO A 229 -1.35 17.53 1.69
N VAL A 230 -1.41 16.81 0.57
CA VAL A 230 -0.99 15.40 0.49
C VAL A 230 0.53 15.32 0.58
N GLU A 231 1.04 14.39 1.38
CA GLU A 231 2.47 14.10 1.50
C GLU A 231 2.83 12.88 0.64
N GLU A 232 3.89 13.02 -0.16
CA GLU A 232 4.40 11.94 -0.99
C GLU A 232 4.83 10.71 -0.16
N PRO A 233 4.56 9.47 -0.62
CA PRO A 233 4.86 8.26 0.15
C PRO A 233 6.34 8.14 0.55
N HIS A 234 7.26 8.50 -0.35
CA HIS A 234 8.71 8.40 -0.10
C HIS A 234 9.20 9.38 0.98
N LEU A 235 8.53 10.52 1.15
CA LEU A 235 8.79 11.47 2.24
C LEU A 235 8.26 10.92 3.56
N THR A 236 7.02 10.42 3.55
CA THR A 236 6.35 9.86 4.71
C THR A 236 7.16 8.70 5.32
N ARG A 237 7.73 7.80 4.48
CA ARG A 237 8.54 6.66 4.92
C ARG A 237 9.76 7.07 5.76
N ARG A 238 10.38 8.23 5.51
CA ARG A 238 11.55 8.72 6.25
C ARG A 238 11.27 8.97 7.73
N TYR A 239 9.99 9.14 8.08
CA TYR A 239 9.56 9.36 9.46
C TYR A 239 9.24 8.07 10.20
N PHE A 240 9.19 6.92 9.55
CA PHE A 240 9.06 5.64 10.25
C PHE A 240 10.42 5.20 10.78
N SER A 241 10.45 4.63 11.99
CA SER A 241 11.67 4.07 12.55
C SER A 241 12.05 2.71 11.95
N VAL A 242 11.26 2.20 11.01
CA VAL A 242 11.42 0.90 10.37
C VAL A 242 11.34 1.05 8.84
N PRO A 243 12.01 0.17 8.07
CA PRO A 243 12.02 0.24 6.61
C PRO A 243 10.68 -0.14 5.97
N ASN A 244 9.95 -1.12 6.53
CA ASN A 244 8.66 -1.57 6.00
C ASN A 244 7.50 -1.40 7.00
N PRO A 245 6.86 -0.22 7.04
CA PRO A 245 5.75 0.03 7.97
C PRO A 245 4.40 -0.55 7.51
N PHE A 246 4.29 -1.09 6.29
CA PHE A 246 3.03 -1.59 5.74
C PHE A 246 2.84 -3.11 5.90
N GLY A 247 3.91 -3.86 6.20
CA GLY A 247 3.86 -5.31 6.34
C GLY A 247 4.03 -6.05 5.00
N GLY A 248 3.43 -7.24 4.88
CA GLY A 248 3.59 -8.16 3.74
C GLY A 248 4.82 -9.06 3.86
N SER A 249 5.98 -8.47 4.13
CA SER A 249 7.22 -9.16 4.53
C SER A 249 7.60 -8.75 5.95
N ALA A 250 8.80 -9.12 6.42
CA ALA A 250 9.34 -8.67 7.70
C ALA A 250 9.39 -7.13 7.78
N VAL A 251 9.09 -6.57 8.96
CA VAL A 251 9.12 -5.12 9.22
C VAL A 251 10.52 -4.52 9.01
N ASP A 252 11.55 -5.32 9.24
CA ASP A 252 12.96 -4.98 9.02
C ASP A 252 13.41 -5.19 7.57
N GLY A 253 12.56 -5.80 6.73
CA GLY A 253 12.81 -5.95 5.30
C GLY A 253 12.57 -4.65 4.52
N PRO A 254 13.02 -4.56 3.26
CA PRO A 254 12.67 -3.44 2.40
C PRO A 254 11.16 -3.43 2.15
N ALA A 255 10.55 -2.24 2.13
CA ALA A 255 9.19 -2.11 1.63
C ALA A 255 9.16 -2.43 0.13
N ALA A 256 8.10 -3.05 -0.38
CA ALA A 256 8.00 -3.48 -1.78
C ALA A 256 8.34 -2.38 -2.81
N ALA A 257 7.98 -1.12 -2.51
CA ALA A 257 8.25 0.03 -3.38
C ALA A 257 9.75 0.40 -3.51
N VAL A 258 10.61 -0.10 -2.62
CA VAL A 258 12.06 0.15 -2.61
C VAL A 258 12.89 -1.13 -2.59
N ASP A 259 12.24 -2.29 -2.69
CA ASP A 259 12.89 -3.59 -2.78
C ASP A 259 13.44 -3.78 -4.21
N ALA A 260 14.77 -3.85 -4.33
CA ALA A 260 15.45 -4.00 -5.61
C ALA A 260 15.04 -5.28 -6.35
N ASN A 261 14.76 -6.37 -5.62
CA ASN A 261 14.32 -7.63 -6.23
C ASN A 261 12.91 -7.47 -6.80
N MET A 262 12.00 -6.87 -6.03
CA MET A 262 10.63 -6.59 -6.50
C MET A 262 10.63 -5.66 -7.72
N ILE A 263 11.43 -4.60 -7.68
CA ILE A 263 11.57 -3.67 -8.81
C ILE A 263 12.09 -4.40 -10.05
N ARG A 264 13.11 -5.25 -9.90
CA ARG A 264 13.65 -6.05 -11.02
C ARG A 264 12.63 -7.03 -11.58
N LEU A 265 11.84 -7.68 -10.72
CA LEU A 265 10.74 -8.55 -11.15
C LEU A 265 9.72 -7.78 -11.97
N LEU A 266 9.27 -6.61 -11.49
CA LEU A 266 8.32 -5.75 -12.20
C LEU A 266 8.84 -5.17 -13.53
N GLN A 267 10.17 -5.11 -13.71
CA GLN A 267 10.80 -4.64 -14.94
C GLN A 267 11.07 -5.76 -15.96
N THR A 268 10.81 -7.02 -15.60
CA THR A 268 11.02 -8.16 -16.50
C THR A 268 9.96 -8.19 -17.59
N SER A 269 10.29 -8.70 -18.79
CA SER A 269 9.36 -8.80 -19.93
C SER A 269 8.10 -9.65 -19.65
N GLN A 270 8.10 -10.44 -18.57
CA GLN A 270 6.93 -11.21 -18.09
C GLN A 270 5.97 -10.36 -17.24
N ALA A 271 6.43 -9.26 -16.65
CA ALA A 271 5.59 -8.39 -15.83
C ALA A 271 4.53 -7.64 -16.64
N SER A 272 4.72 -7.47 -17.96
CA SER A 272 3.72 -6.86 -18.85
C SER A 272 2.52 -7.77 -19.10
N SER A 273 2.62 -9.06 -18.79
CA SER A 273 1.50 -10.01 -18.82
C SER A 273 0.85 -10.23 -17.45
N ASP A 274 1.44 -9.73 -16.37
CA ASP A 274 0.85 -9.83 -15.04
C ASP A 274 -0.37 -8.91 -14.92
N MET A 275 -1.46 -9.45 -14.38
CA MET A 275 -2.73 -8.75 -14.28
C MET A 275 -3.42 -9.09 -12.96
N LEU A 276 -4.01 -8.06 -12.34
CA LEU A 276 -4.94 -8.22 -11.24
C LEU A 276 -6.32 -7.76 -11.70
N VAL A 277 -7.32 -8.62 -11.56
CA VAL A 277 -8.71 -8.28 -11.89
C VAL A 277 -9.47 -7.99 -10.59
N LEU A 278 -9.92 -6.74 -10.42
CA LEU A 278 -10.68 -6.33 -9.24
C LEU A 278 -12.17 -6.21 -9.60
N LEU A 279 -13.02 -6.95 -8.89
CA LEU A 279 -14.47 -6.90 -9.06
C LEU A 279 -15.10 -6.37 -7.78
N GLY A 280 -15.84 -5.27 -7.86
CA GLY A 280 -16.59 -4.71 -6.74
C GLY A 280 -18.00 -5.29 -6.63
N GLU A 281 -18.53 -5.41 -5.42
CA GLU A 281 -19.91 -5.84 -5.11
C GLU A 281 -20.33 -7.14 -5.81
N THR A 282 -19.56 -8.20 -5.60
CA THR A 282 -19.74 -9.51 -6.25
C THR A 282 -20.80 -10.39 -5.58
N ARG A 283 -22.08 -10.00 -5.72
CA ARG A 283 -23.22 -10.71 -5.13
C ARG A 283 -23.53 -12.07 -5.79
N LEU A 284 -22.99 -13.15 -5.21
CA LEU A 284 -23.17 -14.54 -5.66
C LEU A 284 -24.61 -15.06 -5.52
N ASP A 285 -25.43 -14.40 -4.71
CA ASP A 285 -26.85 -14.71 -4.53
C ASP A 285 -27.74 -14.11 -5.64
N MET A 286 -27.23 -13.16 -6.41
CA MET A 286 -27.99 -12.55 -7.50
C MET A 286 -28.10 -13.50 -8.70
N PRO A 287 -29.31 -13.67 -9.27
CA PRO A 287 -29.48 -14.45 -10.50
C PRO A 287 -28.55 -13.95 -11.61
N GLY A 288 -27.86 -14.87 -12.28
CA GLY A 288 -26.92 -14.54 -13.35
C GLY A 288 -25.49 -14.26 -12.87
N CYS A 289 -25.25 -13.92 -11.59
CA CYS A 289 -23.90 -13.50 -11.17
C CYS A 289 -22.85 -14.59 -11.41
N ILE A 290 -23.16 -15.84 -11.06
CA ILE A 290 -22.26 -16.98 -11.25
C ILE A 290 -22.03 -17.26 -12.74
N GLU A 291 -23.06 -17.14 -13.57
CA GLU A 291 -22.95 -17.33 -15.03
C GLU A 291 -22.08 -16.24 -15.68
N HIS A 292 -22.18 -14.99 -15.21
CA HIS A 292 -21.29 -13.91 -15.66
C HIS A 292 -19.85 -14.12 -15.19
N LEU A 293 -19.64 -14.61 -13.95
CA LEU A 293 -18.31 -14.97 -13.46
C LEU A 293 -17.71 -16.13 -14.26
N GLU A 294 -18.51 -17.13 -14.63
CA GLU A 294 -18.06 -18.22 -15.52
C GLU A 294 -17.64 -17.68 -16.89
N THR A 295 -18.46 -16.80 -17.48
CA THR A 295 -18.13 -16.14 -18.75
C THR A 295 -16.83 -15.35 -18.65
N LEU A 296 -16.64 -14.61 -17.55
CA LEU A 296 -15.43 -13.84 -17.28
C LEU A 296 -14.20 -14.74 -17.16
N PHE A 297 -14.28 -15.79 -16.34
CA PHE A 297 -13.18 -16.72 -16.13
C PHE A 297 -12.81 -17.48 -17.41
N LEU A 298 -13.78 -17.88 -18.21
CA LEU A 298 -13.54 -18.48 -19.52
C LEU A 298 -12.89 -17.48 -20.47
N GLY A 299 -13.30 -16.21 -20.46
CA GLY A 299 -12.67 -15.15 -21.25
C GLY A 299 -11.20 -14.93 -20.93
N TYR A 300 -10.79 -15.18 -19.68
CA TYR A 300 -9.39 -15.13 -19.24
C TYR A 300 -8.64 -16.46 -19.36
N SER A 301 -9.26 -17.54 -19.86
CA SER A 301 -8.63 -18.87 -19.84
C SER A 301 -7.36 -18.97 -20.69
N ASP A 302 -7.29 -18.24 -21.81
CA ASP A 302 -6.09 -18.19 -22.67
C ASP A 302 -4.95 -17.37 -22.05
N PHE A 303 -5.29 -16.39 -21.21
CA PHE A 303 -4.35 -15.47 -20.55
C PHE A 303 -4.81 -15.21 -19.10
N PRO A 304 -4.62 -16.18 -18.19
CA PRO A 304 -5.12 -16.08 -16.83
C PRO A 304 -4.40 -14.95 -16.07
N PRO A 305 -5.13 -14.07 -15.36
CA PRO A 305 -4.51 -13.05 -14.53
C PRO A 305 -3.80 -13.70 -13.34
N THR A 306 -2.87 -12.97 -12.75
CA THR A 306 -2.16 -13.34 -11.52
C THR A 306 -3.13 -13.60 -10.37
N ALA A 307 -4.17 -12.77 -10.22
CA ALA A 307 -5.24 -13.00 -9.26
C ALA A 307 -6.56 -12.29 -9.63
N PHE A 308 -7.67 -12.86 -9.19
CA PHE A 308 -8.97 -12.19 -9.10
C PHE A 308 -9.21 -11.75 -7.66
N VAL A 309 -9.50 -10.47 -7.47
CA VAL A 309 -9.88 -9.88 -6.17
C VAL A 309 -11.37 -9.56 -6.23
N LEU A 310 -12.17 -10.43 -5.62
CA LEU A 310 -13.62 -10.26 -5.51
C LEU A 310 -13.93 -9.52 -4.20
N CYS A 311 -14.55 -8.35 -4.31
CA CYS A 311 -14.84 -7.46 -3.20
C CYS A 311 -16.35 -7.33 -2.96
N GLY A 312 -16.69 -6.84 -1.77
CA GLY A 312 -18.06 -6.51 -1.36
C GLY A 312 -18.77 -7.65 -0.62
N ASN A 313 -20.07 -7.50 -0.46
CA ASN A 313 -20.90 -8.51 0.19
C ASN A 313 -21.31 -9.58 -0.83
N PHE A 314 -20.82 -10.80 -0.63
CA PHE A 314 -21.14 -11.91 -1.53
C PHE A 314 -22.60 -12.37 -1.45
N ILE A 315 -23.30 -12.06 -0.35
CA ILE A 315 -24.70 -12.39 -0.10
C ILE A 315 -25.41 -11.13 0.38
N GLY A 316 -26.60 -10.84 -0.16
CA GLY A 316 -27.38 -9.66 0.22
C GLY A 316 -27.92 -9.69 1.65
N PRO A 317 -28.18 -8.50 2.26
CA PRO A 317 -28.69 -8.40 3.62
C PRO A 317 -30.12 -8.95 3.78
N GLU A 318 -30.90 -8.97 2.69
CA GLU A 318 -32.24 -9.54 2.65
C GLU A 318 -32.26 -11.03 3.03
N LEU A 319 -31.16 -11.75 2.74
CA LEU A 319 -30.99 -13.16 3.10
C LEU A 319 -30.37 -13.37 4.48
N ALA A 320 -29.80 -12.35 5.13
CA ALA A 320 -29.17 -12.49 6.44
C ALA A 320 -30.19 -12.43 7.60
N ALA A 321 -31.39 -11.85 7.37
CA ALA A 321 -32.36 -11.56 8.42
C ALA A 321 -33.32 -12.71 8.77
N TYR A 322 -33.49 -13.71 7.89
CA TYR A 322 -34.37 -14.86 8.13
C TYR A 322 -33.52 -16.08 8.52
N ASN A 323 -33.98 -16.88 9.48
CA ASN A 323 -33.25 -18.05 9.97
C ASN A 323 -33.73 -19.35 9.29
N SER A 324 -32.77 -20.22 8.92
CA SER A 324 -32.86 -21.61 8.40
C SER A 324 -33.00 -21.86 6.88
N LEU A 325 -33.93 -21.26 6.14
CA LEU A 325 -34.08 -21.48 4.67
C LEU A 325 -33.03 -20.72 3.85
N THR A 326 -32.68 -19.55 4.34
CA THR A 326 -31.71 -18.58 3.84
C THR A 326 -30.29 -19.11 3.87
N ASN A 327 -29.92 -19.89 4.89
CA ASN A 327 -28.67 -20.64 4.90
C ASN A 327 -28.57 -21.56 3.67
N LYS A 328 -29.65 -22.24 3.26
CA LYS A 328 -29.59 -23.17 2.13
C LYS A 328 -29.31 -22.48 0.80
N VAL A 329 -29.90 -21.31 0.55
CA VAL A 329 -29.68 -20.55 -0.69
C VAL A 329 -28.26 -19.98 -0.73
N SER A 330 -27.78 -19.41 0.38
CA SER A 330 -26.40 -18.94 0.50
C SER A 330 -25.38 -20.08 0.34
N PHE A 331 -25.61 -21.22 1.00
CA PHE A 331 -24.80 -22.43 0.82
C PHE A 331 -24.84 -22.93 -0.62
N LEU A 332 -25.99 -22.86 -1.29
CA LEU A 332 -26.10 -23.27 -2.69
C LEU A 332 -25.30 -22.35 -3.60
N SER A 333 -25.40 -21.02 -3.46
CA SER A 333 -24.61 -20.07 -4.26
C SER A 333 -23.11 -20.23 -4.03
N LEU A 334 -22.68 -20.38 -2.76
CA LEU A 334 -21.28 -20.63 -2.43
C LEU A 334 -20.78 -21.98 -2.98
N SER A 335 -21.61 -23.03 -2.91
CA SER A 335 -21.25 -24.34 -3.46
C SER A 335 -21.11 -24.30 -4.98
N LYS A 336 -22.04 -23.66 -5.68
CA LYS A 336 -21.96 -23.42 -7.13
C LYS A 336 -20.70 -22.64 -7.49
N PHE A 337 -20.38 -21.61 -6.73
CA PHE A 337 -19.16 -20.83 -6.92
C PHE A 337 -17.90 -21.66 -6.68
N ALA A 338 -17.87 -22.49 -5.63
CA ALA A 338 -16.75 -23.41 -5.38
C ALA A 338 -16.58 -24.43 -6.52
N PHE A 339 -17.67 -24.99 -7.04
CA PHE A 339 -17.64 -25.87 -8.21
C PHE A 339 -17.11 -25.15 -9.46
N LEU A 340 -17.53 -23.90 -9.68
CA LEU A 340 -17.01 -23.08 -10.77
C LEU A 340 -15.49 -22.88 -10.63
N LEU A 341 -15.00 -22.53 -9.44
CA LEU A 341 -13.57 -22.37 -9.19
C LEU A 341 -12.79 -23.66 -9.44
N VAL A 342 -13.29 -24.81 -8.98
CA VAL A 342 -12.64 -26.10 -9.25
C VAL A 342 -12.58 -26.36 -10.76
N ARG A 343 -13.69 -26.15 -11.48
CA ARG A 343 -13.76 -26.38 -12.93
C ARG A 343 -12.81 -25.49 -13.72
N VAL A 344 -12.65 -24.23 -13.33
CA VAL A 344 -11.76 -23.26 -13.97
C VAL A 344 -10.30 -23.49 -13.57
N ALA A 345 -10.04 -23.85 -12.31
CA ALA A 345 -8.69 -24.03 -11.79
C ALA A 345 -8.07 -25.38 -12.15
N THR A 346 -8.86 -26.42 -12.40
CA THR A 346 -8.32 -27.66 -12.94
C THR A 346 -7.86 -27.41 -14.37
N PRO A 347 -6.57 -27.59 -14.71
CA PRO A 347 -6.15 -27.57 -16.09
C PRO A 347 -6.85 -28.75 -16.75
N THR A 348 -7.92 -28.49 -17.50
CA THR A 348 -8.43 -29.50 -18.42
C THR A 348 -7.26 -29.89 -19.29
N VAL A 349 -6.92 -31.18 -19.27
CA VAL A 349 -6.12 -31.84 -20.30
C VAL A 349 -6.82 -31.58 -21.63
N ARG A 350 -6.60 -30.40 -22.22
CA ARG A 350 -6.96 -30.05 -23.60
C ARG A 350 -5.68 -30.13 -24.43
N ARG A 351 -5.13 -31.34 -24.48
CA ARG A 351 -4.42 -31.86 -25.64
C ARG A 351 -5.21 -33.09 -26.09
N ALA A 352 -5.94 -32.93 -27.20
CA ALA A 352 -6.34 -33.94 -28.19
C ALA A 352 -7.75 -33.63 -28.74
N ALA A 353 -7.78 -32.87 -29.82
CA ALA A 353 -8.53 -33.20 -31.02
C ALA A 353 -7.80 -32.57 -32.20
#